data_AF-A0A958PT09-F1
#
_entry.id   AF-A0A958PT09-F1
#
_cell.length_a   1.000
_cell.length_b   1.000
_cell.length_c   1.000
_cell.angle_alpha   90.00
_cell.angle_beta   90.00
_cell.angle_gamma   90.00
#
_symmetry.space_group_name_H-M   'P 1'
#
loop_
_entity.id
_entity.type
_entity.pdbx_description
1 polymer ?
#
loop_
_entity_poly.entity_id
_entity_poly.type
_entity_poly.pdbx_seq_one_letter_code
_entity_poly.pdbx_strand_id
1 'polypeptide(L)' 'MSQQLITAKTKENTRVVFRKDQISAIEEITGSARTEPYIKVYTGGFSFNLTDSFEEFAKKLED' A
#
# COMPACT_ATOMS: atom_id res chain seq x y z
N MET A 1 9.13 -1.35 -21.99
CA MET A 1 8.05 -1.05 -21.03
C MET A 1 8.70 -0.52 -19.76
N SER A 2 8.36 0.69 -19.30
CA SER A 2 8.87 1.17 -18.02
C SER A 2 8.23 0.35 -16.90
N GLN A 3 9.04 -0.16 -15.97
CA GLN A 3 8.49 -0.79 -14.77
C GLN A 3 7.85 0.32 -13.95
N GLN A 4 6.51 0.30 -13.83
CA GLN A 4 5.78 1.26 -13.00
C GLN A 4 6.04 0.92 -11.53
N LEU A 5 6.72 1.85 -10.85
CA LEU A 5 7.06 1.75 -9.44
C LEU A 5 6.09 2.60 -8.62
N ILE A 6 5.53 2.02 -7.56
CA ILE A 6 4.63 2.70 -6.63
C ILE A 6 5.40 2.96 -5.35
N THR A 7 5.50 4.22 -4.95
CA THR A 7 6.11 4.61 -3.68
C THR A 7 5.02 4.91 -2.66
N ALA A 8 5.16 4.33 -1.47
CA ALA A 8 4.25 4.58 -0.35
C ALA A 8 5.01 4.67 0.98
N LYS A 9 4.34 5.25 1.98
CA LYS A 9 4.86 5.40 3.33
C LYS A 9 4.21 4.39 4.27
N THR A 10 5.01 3.71 5.05
CA THR A 10 4.53 2.74 6.05
C THR A 10 4.15 3.43 7.35
N LYS A 11 3.41 2.72 8.22
CA LYS A 11 3.15 3.15 9.60
C LYS A 11 4.40 3.33 10.46
N GLU A 12 5.51 2.68 10.08
CA GLU A 12 6.81 2.80 10.75
C GLU A 12 7.62 4.01 10.28
N ASN A 13 6.99 4.92 9.53
CA ASN A 13 7.64 6.10 8.95
C ASN A 13 8.75 5.76 7.95
N THR A 14 8.74 4.54 7.38
CA THR A 14 9.65 4.10 6.34
C THR A 14 9.02 4.27 4.95
N ARG A 15 9.85 4.42 3.92
CA ARG A 15 9.40 4.43 2.52
C ARG A 15 9.62 3.07 1.90
N VAL A 16 8.61 2.59 1.19
CA VAL A 16 8.65 1.33 0.47
C VAL A 16 8.31 1.58 -1.00
N VAL A 17 9.00 0.87 -1.87
CA VAL A 17 8.81 0.95 -3.32
C VAL A 17 8.38 -0.41 -3.81
N PHE A 18 7.19 -0.45 -4.39
CA PHE A 18 6.59 -1.65 -4.95
C PHE A 18 6.70 -1.63 -6.45
N ARG A 19 6.92 -2.81 -7.04
CA ARG A 19 6.61 -2.99 -8.45
C ARG A 19 5.13 -3.32 -8.57
N LYS A 20 4.43 -2.59 -9.43
CA LYS A 20 2.98 -2.69 -9.61
C LYS A 20 2.50 -4.11 -9.96
N ASP A 21 3.29 -4.82 -10.78
CA ASP A 21 3.05 -6.21 -11.18
C ASP A 21 3.24 -7.24 -10.06
N GLN A 22 3.90 -6.87 -8.96
CA GLN A 22 4.14 -7.76 -7.82
C GLN A 22 3.11 -7.60 -6.71
N ILE A 23 2.16 -6.67 -6.83
CA ILE A 23 1.10 -6.48 -5.84
C ILE A 23 0.02 -7.54 -6.10
N SER A 24 -0.22 -8.39 -5.11
CA SER A 24 -1.19 -9.48 -5.20
C SER A 24 -2.56 -9.13 -4.63
N ALA A 25 -2.59 -8.30 -3.58
CA ALA A 25 -3.83 -7.89 -2.92
C ALA A 25 -3.62 -6.61 -2.10
N ILE A 26 -4.71 -5.89 -1.87
CA ILE A 26 -4.78 -4.72 -0.99
C ILE A 26 -5.99 -4.90 -0.09
N GLU A 27 -5.78 -4.72 1.20
CA GLU A 27 -6.81 -4.84 2.22
C GLU A 27 -6.94 -3.51 2.95
N GLU A 28 -8.15 -2.97 3.04
CA GLU A 28 -8.42 -1.77 3.81
C GLU A 28 -8.77 -2.17 5.25
N ILE A 29 -7.95 -1.71 6.20
CA ILE A 29 -8.21 -1.92 7.62
C ILE A 29 -8.92 -0.69 8.15
N THR A 30 -10.23 -0.82 8.33
CA THR A 30 -11.03 0.21 8.98
C THR A 30 -10.54 0.41 10.41
N GLY A 31 -10.20 1.65 10.72
CA GLY A 31 -9.72 2.05 12.03
C GLY A 31 -10.77 1.77 13.11
N SER A 32 -10.30 1.55 14.34
CA SER A 32 -11.16 1.54 15.52
C SER A 32 -10.98 2.86 16.28
N ALA A 33 -11.71 3.06 17.39
CA ALA A 33 -11.54 4.23 18.26
C ALA A 33 -10.10 4.46 18.76
N ARG A 34 -9.19 3.48 18.62
CA ARG A 34 -7.79 3.54 19.05
C ARG A 34 -6.78 3.37 17.92
N THR A 35 -7.22 3.22 16.68
CA THR A 35 -6.32 2.89 15.57
C THR A 35 -6.77 3.63 14.34
N GLU A 36 -5.89 4.48 13.80
CA GLU A 36 -6.14 5.13 12.52
C GLU A 36 -6.26 4.10 11.40
N PRO A 37 -7.22 4.29 10.46
CA PRO A 37 -7.37 3.44 9.29
C PRO A 37 -6.07 3.40 8.50
N TYR A 38 -5.80 2.25 7.90
CA TYR A 38 -4.59 2.03 7.11
C TYR A 38 -4.83 0.92 6.11
N ILE A 39 -4.04 0.87 5.05
CA ILE A 39 -4.11 -0.23 4.09
C ILE A 39 -2.99 -1.23 4.33
N LYS A 40 -3.25 -2.48 4.00
CA LYS A 40 -2.28 -3.55 4.00
C LYS A 40 -2.09 -4.07 2.58
N VAL A 41 -0.88 -3.92 2.07
CA VAL A 41 -0.53 -4.30 0.69
C VAL A 41 0.28 -5.58 0.73
N TYR A 42 -0.17 -6.58 -0.03
CA TYR A 42 0.48 -7.88 -0.16
C TYR A 42 1.28 -7.93 -1.46
N THR A 43 2.56 -8.31 -1.36
CA THR A 43 3.47 -8.44 -2.49
C THR A 43 4.52 -9.51 -2.25
N GLY A 44 4.66 -10.47 -3.19
CA GLY A 44 5.72 -11.48 -3.14
C GLY A 44 5.81 -12.30 -1.84
N GLY A 45 4.69 -12.51 -1.14
CA GLY A 45 4.66 -13.22 0.15
C GLY A 45 4.90 -12.33 1.38
N PHE A 46 5.13 -11.04 1.20
CA PHE A 46 5.23 -10.05 2.28
C PHE A 46 3.97 -9.19 2.35
N SER A 47 3.74 -8.56 3.50
CA SER A 47 2.68 -7.58 3.68
C SER A 47 3.20 -6.31 4.32
N PHE A 48 2.76 -5.15 3.83
CA PHE A 48 3.17 -3.83 4.33
C PHE A 48 1.96 -3.02 4.76
N ASN A 49 2.03 -2.46 5.98
CA ASN A 49 1.00 -1.58 6.51
C ASN A 49 1.32 -0.13 6.11
N LEU A 50 0.52 0.44 5.21
CA LEU A 50 0.71 1.77 4.67
C LEU A 50 -0.28 2.76 5.27
N THR A 51 0.16 4.01 5.43
CA THR A 51 -0.69 5.10 5.92
C THR A 51 -1.59 5.69 4.85
N ASP A 52 -1.34 5.36 3.58
CA ASP A 52 -2.13 5.81 2.44
C ASP A 52 -3.57 5.25 2.54
N SER A 53 -4.54 6.01 2.02
CA SER A 53 -5.91 5.51 1.87
C SER A 53 -6.00 4.52 0.70
N PHE A 54 -7.03 3.68 0.70
CA PHE A 54 -7.27 2.75 -0.39
C PHE A 54 -7.43 3.48 -1.74
N GLU A 55 -8.19 4.58 -1.77
CA GLU A 55 -8.42 5.36 -2.99
C GLU A 55 -7.13 6.00 -3.54
N GLU A 56 -6.29 6.56 -2.67
CA GLU A 56 -5.01 7.14 -3.08
C GLU A 56 -4.07 6.08 -3.65
N PHE A 57 -4.05 4.90 -3.03
CA PHE A 57 -3.21 3.80 -3.48
C PHE A 57 -3.74 3.16 -4.78
N ALA A 58 -5.06 3.05 -4.92
CA ALA A 58 -5.71 2.57 -6.14
C ALA A 58 -5.42 3.48 -7.34
N LYS A 59 -5.42 4.81 -7.16
CA LYS A 59 -5.03 5.74 -8.24
C LYS A 59 -3.60 5.52 -8.71
N LYS A 60 -2.66 5.31 -7.77
CA LYS A 60 -1.26 4.97 -8.09
C LYS A 60 -1.11 3.62 -8.82
N LEU A 61 -2.10 2.74 -8.69
CA LEU A 61 -2.20 1.47 -9.40
C LEU A 61 -2.91 1.58 -10.75
N GLU A 62 -3.59 2.67 -11.07
CA GLU A 62 -4.19 2.86 -12.39
C GLU A 62 -3.26 3.64 -13.31
N ASP A 63 -2.57 4.64 -12.75
CA ASP A 63 -1.50 5.41 -13.42
C ASP A 63 -0.28 4.54 -13.80
#